data_AF-A0A0M9CJ34-F1
#
_entry.id   AF-A0A0M9CJ34-F1
#
_cell.length_a   1.000
_cell.length_b   1.000
_cell.length_c   1.000
_cell.angle_alpha   90.00
_cell.angle_beta   90.00
_cell.angle_gamma   90.00
#
_symmetry.space_group_name_H-M   'P 1'
#
loop_
_entity.id
_entity.type
_entity.pdbx_description
1 polymer ?
#
loop_
_entity_poly.entity_id
_entity_poly.type
_entity_poly.pdbx_seq_one_letter_code
_entity_poly.pdbx_strand_id
1 'polypeptide(L)'
;MSTDLNLLSKGLVRLGVVILLFIASPIIITMGFKAIDKFTESPQNIFAYLFLAVGCLLLLYSMYFAFKTFGVLSKAIFNNK
;
A
#
# COMPACT_ATOMS: atom_id res chain seq x y z
N MET A 1 -1.03 -5.98 32.03
CA MET A 1 -1.08 -6.12 30.56
C MET A 1 -0.22 -7.30 30.17
N SER A 2 -0.74 -8.21 29.35
CA SER A 2 0.05 -9.28 28.73
C SER A 2 -0.06 -9.09 27.22
N THR A 3 1.07 -8.84 26.56
CA THR A 3 1.15 -8.70 25.11
C THR A 3 0.88 -10.04 24.44
N ASP A 4 -0.03 -10.06 23.47
CA ASP A 4 -0.28 -11.27 22.69
C ASP A 4 0.79 -11.40 21.60
N LEU A 5 1.80 -12.25 21.85
CA LEU A 5 2.94 -12.45 20.96
C LEU A 5 2.53 -13.03 19.59
N ASN A 6 1.45 -13.81 19.52
CA ASN A 6 0.97 -14.36 18.25
C ASN A 6 0.34 -13.28 17.37
N LEU A 7 -0.45 -12.40 17.99
CA LEU A 7 -1.06 -11.25 17.34
C LEU A 7 0.00 -10.21 16.95
N LEU A 8 1.02 -10.02 17.79
CA LEU A 8 2.13 -9.11 17.55
C LEU A 8 2.97 -9.54 16.34
N SER A 9 3.34 -10.82 16.26
CA SER A 9 4.07 -11.37 15.12
C SER A 9 3.31 -11.17 13.80
N LYS A 10 1.99 -11.45 13.79
CA LYS A 10 1.13 -11.19 12.63
C LYS A 10 1.05 -9.70 12.28
N GLY A 11 0.97 -8.82 13.28
CA GLY A 11 0.98 -7.37 13.12
C GLY A 11 2.26 -6.87 12.46
N LEU A 12 3.43 -7.36 12.91
CA LEU A 12 4.74 -6.98 12.38
C LEU A 12 4.93 -7.42 10.93
N VAL A 13 4.54 -8.64 10.55
CA VAL A 13 4.60 -9.10 9.16
C VAL A 13 3.72 -8.22 8.25
N ARG A 14 2.50 -7.90 8.69
CA ARG A 14 1.61 -6.99 7.96
C ARG A 14 2.19 -5.59 7.84
N LEU A 15 2.89 -5.11 8.86
CA LEU A 15 3.54 -3.80 8.84
C LEU A 15 4.67 -3.76 7.82
N GLY A 16 5.45 -4.84 7.70
CA GLY A 16 6.43 -4.99 6.61
C GLY A 16 5.77 -4.89 5.23
N VAL A 17 4.61 -5.54 5.02
CA VAL A 17 3.85 -5.44 3.78
C VAL A 17 3.33 -4.02 3.53
N VAL A 18 2.82 -3.33 4.56
CA VAL A 18 2.39 -1.92 4.45
C VAL A 18 3.52 -1.04 3.94
N ILE A 19 4.73 -1.17 4.51
CA ILE A 19 5.90 -0.38 4.08
C ILE A 19 6.22 -0.62 2.62
N LEU A 20 6.25 -1.89 2.17
CA LEU A 20 6.51 -2.23 0.78
C LEU A 20 5.45 -1.65 -0.16
N LEU A 21 4.16 -1.71 0.20
CA LEU A 21 3.08 -1.11 -0.57
C LEU A 21 3.20 0.42 -0.64
N PHE A 22 3.59 1.06 0.47
CA PHE A 22 3.76 2.51 0.54
C PHE A 22 4.93 3.03 -0.31
N ILE A 23 5.97 2.20 -0.51
CA ILE A 23 7.08 2.51 -1.40
C ILE A 23 6.71 2.22 -2.86
N ALA A 24 6.08 1.05 -3.12
CA ALA A 24 5.70 0.65 -4.47
C ALA A 24 4.67 1.60 -5.11
N SER A 25 3.71 2.08 -4.32
CA SER A 25 2.64 2.99 -4.77
C SER A 25 3.17 4.26 -5.47
N PRO A 26 3.95 5.14 -4.83
CA PRO A 26 4.46 6.35 -5.47
C PRO A 26 5.40 6.05 -6.64
N ILE A 27 6.16 4.94 -6.59
CA ILE A 27 7.01 4.52 -7.71
C ILE A 27 6.14 4.23 -8.94
N ILE A 28 5.08 3.42 -8.80
CA ILE A 28 4.16 3.11 -9.90
C ILE A 28 3.48 4.37 -10.43
N ILE A 29 3.07 5.28 -9.54
CA ILE A 29 2.46 6.57 -9.94
C ILE A 29 3.45 7.40 -10.75
N THR A 30 4.70 7.56 -10.30
CA THR A 30 5.73 8.33 -11.02
C THR A 30 6.11 7.70 -12.35
N MET A 31 6.14 6.36 -12.43
CA MET A 31 6.32 5.64 -13.69
C MET A 31 5.13 5.84 -14.62
N GLY A 32 3.90 5.86 -14.09
CA GLY A 32 2.68 6.17 -14.85
C GLY A 32 2.74 7.56 -15.49
N PHE A 33 3.13 8.59 -14.72
CA PHE A 33 3.33 9.93 -15.28
C PHE A 33 4.40 9.97 -16.38
N LYS A 34 5.55 9.34 -16.15
CA LYS A 34 6.61 9.24 -17.19
C LYS A 34 6.15 8.49 -18.44
N ALA A 35 5.29 7.49 -18.29
CA ALA A 35 4.72 6.76 -19.41
C ALA A 35 3.75 7.64 -20.22
N ILE A 36 2.93 8.46 -19.55
CA ILE A 36 2.02 9.41 -20.21
C ILE A 36 2.84 10.41 -21.04
N ASP A 37 3.92 10.95 -20.49
CA ASP A 37 4.79 11.90 -21.21
C ASP A 37 5.49 11.28 -22.43
N LYS A 38 5.77 9.97 -22.39
CA LYS A 38 6.52 9.27 -23.43
C LYS A 38 5.64 8.67 -24.54
N PHE A 39 4.41 8.26 -24.21
CA PHE A 39 3.49 7.62 -25.15
C PHE A 39 2.43 8.62 -25.61
N THR A 40 2.79 9.44 -26.61
CA THR A 40 1.89 10.42 -27.23
C THR A 40 0.93 9.81 -28.27
N GLU A 41 1.27 8.65 -28.82
CA GLU A 41 0.47 7.96 -29.83
C GLU A 41 -0.51 6.93 -29.23
N SER A 42 -1.71 6.85 -29.81
CA SER A 42 -2.70 5.81 -29.48
C SER A 42 -2.24 4.48 -30.08
N PRO A 43 -2.32 3.33 -29.39
CA PRO A 43 -3.08 3.04 -28.16
C PRO A 43 -2.25 3.04 -26.87
N GLN A 44 -0.95 3.30 -26.94
CA GLN A 44 -0.02 3.18 -25.81
C GLN A 44 -0.33 4.18 -24.69
N ASN A 45 -0.86 5.35 -25.04
CA ASN A 45 -1.28 6.37 -24.07
C ASN A 45 -2.39 5.86 -23.13
N ILE A 46 -3.33 5.03 -23.62
CA ILE A 46 -4.41 4.45 -22.81
C ILE A 46 -3.84 3.55 -21.70
N PHE A 47 -2.82 2.76 -22.03
CA PHE A 47 -2.14 1.92 -21.04
C PHE A 47 -1.42 2.75 -19.97
N ALA A 48 -0.87 3.90 -20.34
CA ALA A 48 -0.22 4.81 -19.40
C ALA A 48 -1.21 5.39 -18.37
N TYR A 49 -2.39 5.84 -18.83
CA TYR A 49 -3.47 6.28 -17.93
C TYR A 49 -4.00 5.14 -17.04
N LEU A 50 -4.09 3.92 -17.56
CA LEU A 50 -4.50 2.75 -16.79
C LEU A 50 -3.48 2.43 -15.68
N PHE A 51 -2.19 2.53 -15.98
CA PHE A 51 -1.11 2.37 -15.00
C PHE A 51 -1.18 3.43 -13.89
N LEU A 52 -1.45 4.69 -14.26
CA LEU A 52 -1.62 5.77 -13.29
C LEU A 52 -2.83 5.51 -12.38
N ALA A 53 -3.96 5.09 -12.96
CA ALA A 53 -5.17 4.76 -12.21
C ALA A 53 -4.92 3.60 -11.22
N VAL A 54 -4.22 2.54 -11.65
CA VAL A 54 -3.82 1.43 -10.78
C VAL A 54 -2.89 1.91 -9.67
N GLY A 55 -1.93 2.79 -9.96
CA GLY A 55 -1.05 3.39 -8.95
C GLY A 55 -1.83 4.17 -7.88
N CYS A 56 -2.79 5.00 -8.29
CA CYS A 56 -3.66 5.72 -7.36
C CYS A 56 -4.54 4.78 -6.52
N LEU A 57 -5.12 3.73 -7.12
CA LEU A 57 -5.89 2.72 -6.39
C LEU A 57 -5.01 1.96 -5.39
N LEU A 58 -3.76 1.65 -5.76
CA LEU A 58 -2.80 1.02 -4.87
C LEU A 58 -2.47 1.91 -3.66
N LEU A 59 -2.40 3.23 -3.86
CA LEU A 59 -2.20 4.20 -2.78
C LEU A 59 -3.37 4.19 -1.80
N LEU A 60 -4.60 4.24 -2.31
CA LEU A 60 -5.80 4.18 -1.47
C LEU A 60 -5.87 2.86 -0.71
N TYR A 61 -5.56 1.75 -1.37
CA TYR A 61 -5.52 0.43 -0.75
C TYR A 61 -4.42 0.33 0.32
N SER A 62 -3.22 0.87 0.07
CA SER A 62 -2.13 0.85 1.04
C SER A 62 -2.48 1.64 2.29
N MET A 63 -3.15 2.78 2.14
CA MET A 63 -3.67 3.59 3.24
C MET A 63 -4.71 2.82 4.07
N TYR A 64 -5.70 2.20 3.41
CA TYR A 64 -6.68 1.34 4.08
C TYR A 64 -6.01 0.18 4.84
N PHE A 65 -5.06 -0.50 4.20
CA PHE A 65 -4.34 -1.63 4.78
C PHE A 65 -3.45 -1.22 5.96
N ALA A 66 -2.85 -0.02 5.91
CA ALA A 66 -2.08 0.56 7.00
C ALA A 66 -2.93 0.72 8.26
N PHE A 67 -4.12 1.35 8.15
CA PHE A 67 -5.02 1.51 9.29
C PHE A 67 -5.44 0.16 9.91
N LYS A 68 -5.76 -0.83 9.06
CA LYS A 68 -6.10 -2.18 9.52
C LYS A 68 -4.93 -2.84 10.25
N THR A 69 -3.71 -2.62 9.78
CA THR A 69 -2.48 -3.15 10.39
C THR A 69 -2.20 -2.51 11.73
N PHE A 70 -2.30 -1.18 11.84
CA PHE A 70 -2.16 -0.48 13.11
C PHE A 70 -3.23 -0.89 14.13
N GLY A 71 -4.46 -1.17 13.68
CA GLY A 71 -5.50 -1.72 14.55
C GLY A 71 -5.14 -3.08 15.14
N VAL A 72 -4.51 -3.96 14.34
CA VAL A 72 -4.03 -5.28 14.80
C VAL A 72 -2.86 -5.13 15.76
N LEU A 73 -1.91 -4.24 15.44
CA LEU A 73 -0.75 -3.98 16.29
C LEU A 73 -1.17 -3.39 17.64
N SER A 74 -2.13 -2.46 17.64
CA SER A 74 -2.70 -1.88 18.85
C SER A 74 -3.37 -2.94 19.72
N LYS A 75 -4.19 -3.83 19.14
CA LYS A 75 -4.79 -4.97 19.86
C LYS A 75 -3.73 -5.92 20.44
N ALA A 76 -2.66 -6.18 19.70
CA ALA A 76 -1.58 -7.05 20.15
C ALA A 76 -0.82 -6.49 21.36
N ILE A 77 -0.51 -5.18 21.34
CA ILE A 77 0.28 -4.50 22.37
C ILE A 77 -0.56 -4.20 23.61
N PHE A 78 -1.75 -3.62 23.40
CA PHE A 78 -2.57 -3.10 24.50
C PHE A 78 -3.54 -4.13 25.07
N ASN A 79 -3.74 -5.28 24.40
CA ASN A 79 -4.57 -6.42 24.82
C ASN A 79 -5.66 -6.03 25.82
N ASN A 80 -6.55 -5.15 25.38
CA ASN A 80 -7.79 -4.93 26.10
C ASN A 80 -8.69 -6.12 25.75
N LYS A 81 -9.12 -6.84 26.79
CA LYS A 81 -10.35 -7.62 26.69
C LYS A 81 -11.46 -6.75 26.12
#